data_AF-A0A4U8VFR7-F1
#
_entry.id   AF-A0A4U8VFR7-F1
#
_cell.length_a   1.000
_cell.length_b   1.000
_cell.length_c   1.000
_cell.angle_alpha   90.00
_cell.angle_beta   90.00
_cell.angle_gamma   90.00
#
_symmetry.space_group_name_H-M   'P 1'
#
loop_
_entity.id
_entity.type
_entity.pdbx_description
1 polymer ?
#
loop_
_entity_poly.entity_id
_entity_poly.type
_entity_poly.pdbx_seq_one_letter_code
_entity_poly.pdbx_strand_id
1 'polypeptide(L)'
;MSGTGRTYFFGILLLLAACDQQVPEVPPPDQMANRDGMPQIAAPAAQAAWFSPNSSFSECHESKGPAVKIEQFVDGYQPRVKEFPDKYGAIYKVEVIQSNFNGTDTVWSYYRTQHACEYEEVDANKRLADKYR
;
A
#
# COMPACT_ATOMS: atom_id res chain seq x y z
N MET A 1 71.84 1.69 -23.51
CA MET A 1 71.44 0.26 -23.57
C MET A 1 69.92 0.27 -23.74
N SER A 2 69.41 0.45 -24.96
CA SER A 2 69.19 -0.61 -25.96
C SER A 2 68.29 -1.72 -25.42
N GLY A 3 67.04 -1.70 -25.88
CA GLY A 3 65.99 -2.66 -25.56
C GLY A 3 64.79 -2.48 -26.47
N THR A 4 65.02 -2.64 -27.77
CA THR A 4 64.06 -2.56 -28.87
C THR A 4 63.10 -3.76 -28.82
N GLY A 5 61.78 -3.50 -28.86
CA GLY A 5 60.75 -4.53 -29.01
C GLY A 5 59.68 -4.08 -30.00
N ARG A 6 59.63 -4.73 -31.17
CA ARG A 6 58.78 -4.44 -32.33
C ARG A 6 57.32 -4.87 -32.13
N THR A 7 56.45 -3.96 -32.57
CA THR A 7 55.24 -4.15 -33.40
C THR A 7 54.53 -5.51 -33.45
N TYR A 8 53.25 -5.50 -33.07
CA TYR A 8 52.17 -6.10 -33.87
C TYR A 8 50.95 -5.17 -33.84
N PHE A 9 50.72 -4.48 -34.95
CA PHE A 9 49.42 -3.91 -35.30
C PHE A 9 48.52 -5.08 -35.73
N PHE A 10 47.52 -5.40 -34.92
CA PHE A 10 46.33 -6.08 -35.39
C PHE A 10 45.15 -5.17 -35.10
N GLY A 11 44.57 -4.65 -36.18
CA GLY A 11 43.26 -4.03 -36.12
C GLY A 11 42.24 -5.07 -35.67
N ILE A 12 41.52 -4.74 -34.60
CA ILE A 12 40.20 -5.30 -34.34
C ILE A 12 39.28 -4.09 -34.20
N LEU A 13 38.74 -3.72 -35.35
CA LEU A 13 37.57 -2.90 -35.48
C LEU A 13 36.38 -3.84 -35.22
N LEU A 14 35.85 -3.87 -33.99
CA LEU A 14 34.54 -4.51 -33.76
C LEU A 14 33.83 -3.90 -32.57
N LEU A 15 32.87 -3.05 -32.94
CA LEU A 15 31.60 -2.73 -32.29
C LEU A 15 31.57 -2.64 -30.76
N LEU A 16 31.46 -1.40 -30.29
CA LEU A 16 30.65 -1.04 -29.13
C LEU A 16 29.25 -1.66 -29.30
N ALA A 17 29.06 -2.85 -28.75
CA ALA A 17 27.73 -3.34 -28.41
C ALA A 17 27.27 -2.52 -27.21
N ALA A 18 26.60 -1.41 -27.48
CA ALA A 18 25.67 -0.83 -26.53
C ALA A 18 24.74 -1.97 -26.09
N CYS A 19 24.82 -2.37 -24.82
CA CYS A 19 23.73 -3.08 -24.19
C CYS A 19 22.60 -2.06 -24.04
N ASP A 20 21.91 -1.83 -25.16
CA ASP A 20 20.57 -1.28 -25.20
C ASP A 20 19.69 -2.32 -24.53
N GLN A 21 19.59 -2.23 -23.21
CA GLN A 21 18.70 -3.06 -22.43
C GLN A 21 17.30 -2.49 -22.64
N GLN A 22 16.75 -2.81 -23.82
CA GLN A 22 15.41 -2.52 -24.25
C GLN A 22 14.45 -3.07 -23.21
N VAL A 23 13.95 -2.17 -22.35
CA VAL A 23 12.79 -2.42 -21.52
C VAL A 23 11.67 -2.80 -22.50
N PRO A 24 11.02 -3.97 -22.36
CA PRO A 24 9.84 -4.25 -23.16
C PRO A 24 8.80 -3.19 -22.78
N GLU A 25 8.59 -2.24 -23.69
CA GLU A 25 7.48 -1.31 -23.66
C GLU A 25 6.22 -2.18 -23.66
N VAL A 26 5.61 -2.30 -22.49
CA VAL A 26 4.28 -2.88 -22.37
C VAL A 26 3.38 -2.01 -23.24
N PRO A 27 2.72 -2.58 -24.27
CA PRO A 27 1.84 -1.79 -25.13
C PRO A 27 0.75 -1.17 -24.24
N PRO A 28 0.47 0.13 -24.38
CA PRO A 28 -0.63 0.75 -23.66
C PRO A 28 -1.94 0.06 -24.06
N PRO A 29 -2.72 -0.49 -23.12
CA PRO A 29 -4.07 -0.90 -23.44
C PRO A 29 -4.89 0.36 -23.71
N ASP A 30 -5.26 0.50 -24.98
CA ASP A 30 -6.44 1.20 -25.47
C ASP A 30 -6.50 2.73 -25.28
N GLN A 31 -5.71 3.43 -26.10
CA GLN A 31 -6.25 4.61 -26.79
C GLN A 31 -7.19 4.14 -27.91
N MET A 32 -8.41 3.73 -27.54
CA MET A 32 -9.52 3.74 -28.48
C MET A 32 -10.31 5.03 -28.28
N ALA A 33 -10.29 5.81 -29.35
CA ALA A 33 -10.90 7.11 -29.55
C ALA A 33 -12.19 7.39 -28.75
N ASN A 34 -12.16 8.55 -28.08
CA ASN A 34 -13.29 9.41 -27.81
C ASN A 34 -14.33 9.41 -28.94
N ARG A 35 -15.49 8.81 -28.70
CA ARG A 35 -16.79 9.25 -29.22
C ARG A 35 -17.82 8.94 -28.13
N ASP A 36 -18.62 9.94 -27.80
CA ASP A 36 -19.61 10.00 -26.71
C ASP A 36 -19.03 10.36 -25.34
N GLY A 37 -19.20 11.64 -24.99
CA GLY A 37 -18.73 12.26 -23.75
C GLY A 37 -19.43 11.73 -22.50
N MET A 38 -19.01 10.56 -22.03
CA MET A 38 -19.21 10.11 -20.66
C MET A 38 -17.87 10.16 -19.92
N PRO A 39 -17.82 10.69 -18.68
CA PRO A 39 -16.59 10.66 -17.91
C PRO A 39 -16.15 9.20 -17.74
N GLN A 40 -14.93 8.89 -18.20
CA GLN A 40 -14.28 7.63 -17.86
C GLN A 40 -14.11 7.61 -16.34
N ILE A 41 -15.01 6.90 -15.67
CA ILE A 41 -14.83 6.53 -14.28
C ILE A 41 -13.64 5.57 -14.31
N ALA A 42 -12.45 6.08 -13.99
CA ALA A 42 -11.25 5.28 -13.83
C ALA A 42 -11.63 4.03 -13.03
N ALA A 43 -11.41 2.85 -13.61
CA ALA A 43 -11.66 1.60 -12.92
C ALA A 43 -10.99 1.69 -11.54
N PRO A 44 -11.71 1.46 -10.43
CA PRO A 44 -11.13 1.61 -9.10
C PRO A 44 -9.92 0.69 -9.04
N ALA A 45 -8.75 1.28 -8.74
CA ALA A 45 -7.54 0.53 -8.45
C ALA A 45 -7.93 -0.65 -7.55
N ALA A 46 -7.59 -1.87 -7.98
CA ALA A 46 -7.96 -3.12 -7.30
C ALA A 46 -7.92 -2.90 -5.79
N GLN A 47 -9.10 -2.94 -5.15
CA GLN A 47 -9.30 -2.46 -3.79
C GLN A 47 -8.29 -3.17 -2.88
N ALA A 48 -7.22 -2.46 -2.50
CA ALA A 48 -6.18 -3.05 -1.68
C ALA A 48 -6.82 -3.59 -0.40
N ALA A 49 -6.55 -4.87 -0.11
CA ALA A 49 -7.08 -5.57 1.04
C ALA A 49 -6.83 -4.76 2.33
N TRP A 50 -7.82 -4.75 3.22
CA TRP A 50 -7.69 -4.11 4.52
C TRP A 50 -7.34 -5.15 5.58
N PHE A 51 -6.63 -4.75 6.61
CA PHE A 51 -6.27 -5.61 7.73
C PHE A 51 -6.79 -5.00 9.02
N SER A 52 -7.35 -5.83 9.91
CA SER A 52 -7.82 -5.41 11.23
C SER A 52 -7.33 -6.36 12.31
N PRO A 53 -7.08 -5.85 13.53
CA PRO A 53 -6.75 -6.72 14.64
C PRO A 53 -7.98 -7.55 15.06
N ASN A 54 -7.73 -8.72 15.66
CA ASN A 54 -8.79 -9.42 16.40
C ASN A 54 -9.13 -8.68 17.70
N SER A 55 -10.20 -9.09 18.39
CA SER A 55 -10.64 -8.45 19.65
C SER A 55 -9.62 -8.56 20.80
N SER A 56 -8.67 -9.49 20.71
CA SER A 56 -7.62 -9.70 21.71
C SER A 56 -6.32 -8.96 21.37
N PHE A 57 -6.27 -8.24 20.24
CA PHE A 57 -5.08 -7.55 19.73
C PHE A 57 -3.86 -8.48 19.67
N SER A 58 -4.06 -9.76 19.33
CA SER A 58 -3.00 -10.77 19.27
C SER A 58 -2.57 -11.10 17.85
N GLU A 59 -3.43 -10.84 16.87
CA GLU A 59 -3.18 -11.11 15.47
C GLU A 59 -3.94 -10.10 14.58
N CYS A 60 -3.47 -9.96 13.34
CA CYS A 60 -4.12 -9.18 12.30
C CYS A 60 -4.61 -10.09 11.19
N HIS A 61 -5.82 -9.84 10.69
CA HIS A 61 -6.44 -10.62 9.63
C HIS A 61 -6.93 -9.72 8.50
N GLU A 62 -6.99 -10.28 7.30
CA GLU A 62 -7.63 -9.63 6.16
C GLU A 62 -9.11 -9.39 6.45
N SER A 63 -9.59 -8.21 6.06
CA SER A 63 -10.91 -7.69 6.38
C SER A 63 -11.52 -7.06 5.15
N LYS A 64 -12.86 -7.05 5.13
CA LYS A 64 -13.64 -6.39 4.06
C LYS A 64 -13.53 -4.86 4.08
N GLY A 65 -12.87 -4.31 5.10
CA GLY A 65 -12.52 -2.90 5.18
C GLY A 65 -13.54 -2.03 5.91
N PRO A 66 -13.24 -0.72 6.02
CA PRO A 66 -14.03 0.22 6.81
C PRO A 66 -15.42 0.47 6.23
N ALA A 67 -15.58 0.45 4.90
CA ALA A 67 -16.86 0.69 4.23
C ALA A 67 -17.94 -0.31 4.68
N VAL A 68 -17.60 -1.60 4.69
CA VAL A 68 -18.52 -2.67 5.15
C VAL A 68 -18.89 -2.51 6.62
N LYS A 69 -17.97 -1.99 7.44
CA LYS A 69 -18.27 -1.70 8.85
C LYS A 69 -19.21 -0.49 8.97
N ILE A 70 -19.01 0.56 8.18
CA ILE A 70 -19.89 1.73 8.15
C ILE A 70 -21.32 1.34 7.74
N GLU A 71 -21.46 0.48 6.74
CA GLU A 71 -22.76 -0.04 6.28
C GLU A 71 -23.53 -0.82 7.36
N GLN A 72 -22.85 -1.36 8.38
CA GLN A 72 -23.50 -2.06 9.49
C GLN A 72 -24.24 -1.12 10.45
N PHE A 73 -23.96 0.19 10.43
CA PHE A 73 -24.60 1.17 11.31
C PHE A 73 -25.91 1.74 10.71
N VAL A 74 -26.63 0.95 9.92
CA VAL A 74 -27.99 1.30 9.49
C VAL A 74 -28.90 1.51 10.71
N ASP A 75 -29.74 2.55 10.63
CA ASP A 75 -30.72 3.01 11.62
C ASP A 75 -30.19 3.86 12.80
N GLY A 76 -30.11 5.17 12.59
CA GLY A 76 -30.06 6.19 13.66
C GLY A 76 -28.71 6.40 14.34
N TYR A 77 -27.72 5.55 14.08
CA TYR A 77 -26.35 5.70 14.58
C TYR A 77 -25.41 6.08 13.44
N GLN A 78 -24.75 7.22 13.58
CA GLN A 78 -23.73 7.65 12.61
C GLN A 78 -22.35 7.49 13.24
N PRO A 79 -21.56 6.49 12.82
CA PRO A 79 -20.19 6.36 13.29
C PRO A 79 -19.37 7.54 12.73
N ARG A 80 -18.37 7.96 13.49
CA ARG A 80 -17.35 8.89 12.99
C ARG A 80 -16.28 8.09 12.27
N VAL A 81 -15.74 8.64 11.19
CA VAL A 81 -14.63 8.06 10.45
C VAL A 81 -13.43 8.99 10.59
N LYS A 82 -12.27 8.43 10.92
CA LYS A 82 -11.01 9.16 11.00
C LYS A 82 -9.98 8.48 10.12
N GLU A 83 -9.42 9.24 9.19
CA GLU A 83 -8.42 8.76 8.26
C GLU A 83 -7.03 9.23 8.67
N PHE A 84 -6.04 8.37 8.49
CA PHE A 84 -4.65 8.62 8.83
C PHE A 84 -3.80 8.47 7.56
N PRO A 85 -3.35 9.59 6.98
CA PRO A 85 -2.40 9.58 5.87
C PRO A 85 -0.99 9.25 6.35
N ASP A 86 -0.21 8.61 5.50
CA ASP A 86 1.22 8.40 5.70
C ASP A 86 2.01 9.66 5.30
N LYS A 87 3.34 9.57 5.38
CA LYS A 87 4.25 10.68 5.02
C LYS A 87 4.18 11.09 3.54
N TYR A 88 3.57 10.27 2.69
CA TYR A 88 3.36 10.52 1.27
C TYR A 88 1.93 10.97 0.95
N GLY A 89 1.07 11.10 1.96
CA GLY A 89 -0.33 11.48 1.81
C GLY A 89 -1.28 10.32 1.48
N ALA A 90 -0.80 9.09 1.43
CA ALA A 90 -1.64 7.92 1.19
C ALA A 90 -2.30 7.45 2.49
N ILE A 91 -3.61 7.21 2.49
CA ILE A 91 -4.32 6.69 3.66
C ILE A 91 -3.84 5.28 3.98
N TYR A 92 -3.10 5.12 5.08
CA TYR A 92 -2.59 3.83 5.54
C TYR A 92 -3.46 3.21 6.63
N LYS A 93 -4.19 4.04 7.39
CA LYS A 93 -5.10 3.62 8.47
C LYS A 93 -6.42 4.38 8.42
N VAL A 94 -7.51 3.69 8.73
CA VAL A 94 -8.84 4.27 8.93
C VAL A 94 -9.41 3.73 10.23
N GLU A 95 -9.94 4.62 11.07
CA GLU A 95 -10.69 4.27 12.27
C GLU A 95 -12.17 4.56 12.05
N VAL A 96 -13.01 3.57 12.34
CA VAL A 96 -14.45 3.75 12.46
C VAL A 96 -14.77 3.80 13.96
N ILE A 97 -15.44 4.85 14.41
CA ILE A 97 -15.62 5.17 15.83
C ILE A 97 -17.12 5.29 16.12
N GLN A 98 -17.63 4.41 16.97
CA GLN A 98 -18.99 4.50 17.50
C GLN A 98 -18.95 4.99 18.94
N SER A 99 -19.51 6.16 19.19
CA SER A 99 -19.72 6.65 20.55
C SER A 99 -20.93 5.98 21.18
N ASN A 100 -20.74 5.45 22.39
CA ASN A 100 -21.79 4.86 23.21
C ASN A 100 -22.36 5.91 24.17
N PHE A 101 -23.61 5.73 24.61
CA PHE A 101 -24.32 6.66 25.50
C PHE A 101 -23.65 6.87 26.87
N ASN A 102 -22.75 5.98 27.28
CA ASN A 102 -21.99 6.07 28.53
C ASN A 102 -20.67 6.87 28.39
N GLY A 103 -20.44 7.53 27.25
CA GLY A 103 -19.20 8.28 27.00
C GLY A 103 -17.99 7.41 26.65
N THR A 104 -18.20 6.11 26.38
CA THR A 104 -17.15 5.24 25.85
C THR A 104 -17.23 5.19 24.33
N ASP A 105 -16.08 5.14 23.66
CA ASP A 105 -16.01 4.96 22.21
C ASP A 105 -15.58 3.52 21.91
N THR A 106 -16.28 2.87 20.99
CA THR A 106 -15.80 1.64 20.35
C THR A 106 -15.12 2.01 19.06
N VAL A 107 -13.87 1.56 18.89
CA VAL A 107 -13.03 1.91 17.74
C VAL A 107 -12.68 0.64 16.97
N TRP A 108 -12.90 0.66 15.66
CA TRP A 108 -12.43 -0.37 14.74
C TRP A 108 -11.35 0.24 13.83
N SER A 109 -10.12 -0.23 14.00
CA SER A 109 -8.97 0.14 13.17
C SER A 109 -8.87 -0.75 11.92
N TYR A 110 -8.64 -0.14 10.77
CA TYR A 110 -8.38 -0.81 9.49
C TYR A 110 -7.08 -0.27 8.90
N TYR A 111 -6.21 -1.16 8.46
CA TYR A 111 -4.88 -0.87 7.94
C TYR A 111 -4.74 -1.33 6.49
N ARG A 112 -3.97 -0.60 5.68
CA ARG A 112 -3.68 -0.97 4.29
C ARG A 112 -2.73 -2.15 4.14
N THR A 113 -1.95 -2.44 5.17
CA THR A 113 -0.99 -3.55 5.15
C THR A 113 -1.05 -4.34 6.44
N GLN A 114 -0.80 -5.64 6.35
CA GLN A 114 -0.73 -6.51 7.53
C GLN A 114 0.36 -6.04 8.50
N HIS A 115 1.52 -5.64 7.98
CA HIS A 115 2.64 -5.17 8.79
C HIS A 115 2.28 -3.94 9.63
N ALA A 116 1.56 -2.96 9.06
CA ALA A 116 1.15 -1.77 9.81
C ALA A 116 0.18 -2.14 10.96
N CYS A 117 -0.75 -3.06 10.69
CA CYS A 117 -1.66 -3.57 11.72
C CYS A 117 -0.89 -4.26 12.86
N GLU A 118 0.03 -5.17 12.54
CA GLU A 118 0.80 -5.91 13.54
C GLU A 118 1.67 -4.97 14.39
N TYR A 119 2.34 -4.01 13.76
CA TYR A 119 3.23 -3.09 14.46
C TYR A 119 2.49 -2.15 15.43
N GLU A 120 1.34 -1.62 15.02
CA GLU A 120 0.59 -0.63 15.79
C GLU A 120 -0.34 -1.24 16.84
N GLU A 121 -0.91 -2.42 16.60
CA GLU A 121 -1.92 -3.00 17.48
C GLU A 121 -1.31 -4.16 18.27
N VAL A 122 -0.76 -5.16 17.59
CA VAL A 122 -0.29 -6.41 18.23
C VAL A 122 0.99 -6.19 19.01
N ASP A 123 2.02 -5.65 18.35
CA ASP A 123 3.31 -5.44 18.98
C ASP A 123 3.28 -4.26 19.97
N ALA A 124 2.41 -3.28 19.75
CA ALA A 124 2.17 -2.24 20.75
C ALA A 124 1.60 -2.84 22.04
N ASN A 125 0.63 -3.75 21.93
CA ASN A 125 0.04 -4.40 23.10
C ASN A 125 1.07 -5.28 23.82
N LYS A 126 1.93 -6.02 23.10
CA LYS A 126 3.06 -6.75 23.70
C LYS A 126 4.00 -5.82 24.45
N ARG A 127 4.43 -4.71 23.82
CA ARG A 127 5.31 -3.72 24.44
C ARG A 127 4.69 -3.11 25.71
N LEU A 128 3.38 -2.87 25.70
CA LEU A 128 2.66 -2.40 26.89
C LEU A 128 2.64 -3.46 27.99
N ALA A 129 2.30 -4.70 27.65
CA ALA A 129 2.30 -5.81 28.60
C ALA A 129 3.68 -6.03 29.24
N ASP A 130 4.75 -6.00 28.43
CA ASP A 130 6.12 -6.16 28.90
C ASP A 130 6.57 -4.99 29.80
N LYS A 131 6.07 -3.77 29.55
CA LYS A 131 6.41 -2.59 30.35
C LYS A 131 5.81 -2.60 31.76
N TYR A 132 4.65 -3.21 31.94
CA TYR A 132 3.88 -3.19 33.20
C TYR A 132 3.91 -4.53 33.95
N ARG A 133 4.79 -5.44 33.56
CA ARG A 133 5.05 -6.72 34.24
C ARG A 133 6.17 -6.58 35.27
#